data_AF-A0A5B6X9Z1-F1
#
_entry.id   AF-A0A5B6X9Z1-F1
#
_cell.length_a   1.000
_cell.length_b   1.000
_cell.length_c   1.000
_cell.angle_alpha   90.00
_cell.angle_beta   90.00
_cell.angle_gamma   90.00
#
_symmetry.space_group_name_H-M   'P 1'
#
loop_
_entity.id
_entity.type
_entity.pdbx_description
1 polymer ?
#
loop_
_entity_poly.entity_id
_entity_poly.type
_entity_poly.pdbx_seq_one_letter_code
_entity_poly.pdbx_strand_id
1 'polypeptide(L)'
;MRRLPPHRFLKLDSTDLNFLSILVTDEEIKTALFDMAPLKAPASDGFHALFFQKQWDIIGTVVGNWVKKVFAGGNIDAKLNNTLIILIPKIQNPEDFCQFLPISQCTVLYKLVMKIIANRFKQIFLKIITQEQVRFIAGKNIIDNIIIAQEVIHSMKSSKSRKWMAIKIDLKKAYDHVQWDFIDVSLQAAGIPDYFRNVLWNGVPTPKFKPVRGIR
;
A
#
# COMPACT_ATOMS: atom_id res chain seq x y z
N MET A 1 -3.02 -21.34 -14.29
CA MET A 1 -2.51 -20.71 -13.05
C MET A 1 -1.64 -21.71 -12.30
N ARG A 2 -0.37 -21.39 -12.02
CA ARG A 2 0.45 -22.20 -11.12
C ARG A 2 -0.07 -21.98 -9.70
N ARG A 3 -0.61 -23.02 -9.06
CA ARG A 3 -1.03 -22.96 -7.65
C ARG A 3 0.21 -22.70 -6.78
N LEU A 4 0.09 -21.80 -5.81
CA LEU A 4 1.17 -21.57 -4.84
C LEU A 4 1.46 -22.87 -4.07
N PRO A 5 2.71 -23.12 -3.66
CA PRO A 5 3.04 -24.29 -2.85
C PRO A 5 2.21 -24.30 -1.56
N PRO A 6 1.47 -25.38 -1.25
CA PRO A 6 0.75 -25.47 0.01
C PRO A 6 1.76 -25.45 1.17
N HIS A 7 1.41 -24.78 2.27
CA HIS A 7 2.21 -24.65 3.51
C HIS A 7 3.45 -23.74 3.50
N ARG A 8 3.72 -22.97 2.44
CA ARG A 8 4.80 -21.95 2.46
C ARG A 8 4.37 -20.56 2.94
N PHE A 9 3.07 -20.27 2.92
CA PHE A 9 2.54 -18.98 3.31
C PHE A 9 1.91 -19.08 4.69
N LEU A 10 2.30 -18.19 5.59
CA LEU A 10 1.67 -18.02 6.90
C LEU A 10 0.21 -17.63 6.68
N LYS A 11 -0.69 -18.45 7.22
CA LYS A 11 -2.12 -18.17 7.26
C LYS A 11 -2.43 -17.46 8.57
N LEU A 12 -3.28 -16.44 8.50
CA LEU A 12 -3.73 -15.73 9.68
C LEU A 12 -4.57 -16.62 10.60
N ASP A 13 -4.47 -16.34 11.89
CA ASP A 13 -5.33 -16.96 12.89
C ASP A 13 -6.78 -16.44 12.79
N SER A 14 -7.70 -17.13 13.44
CA SER A 14 -9.12 -16.76 13.43
C SER A 14 -9.38 -15.37 14.03
N THR A 15 -8.56 -14.92 14.97
CA THR A 15 -8.73 -13.63 15.65
C THR A 15 -8.44 -12.47 14.69
N ASP A 16 -7.36 -12.57 13.92
CA ASP A 16 -6.97 -11.57 12.92
C ASP A 16 -7.95 -11.53 11.74
N LEU A 17 -8.46 -12.69 11.32
CA LEU A 17 -9.49 -12.77 10.28
C LEU A 17 -10.81 -12.14 10.74
N ASN A 18 -11.20 -12.39 11.99
CA ASN A 18 -12.36 -11.74 12.60
C ASN A 18 -12.16 -10.23 12.68
N PHE A 19 -10.98 -9.77 13.11
CA PHE A 19 -10.64 -8.35 13.17
C PHE A 19 -10.79 -7.65 11.80
N LEU A 20 -10.28 -8.26 10.72
CA LEU A 20 -10.48 -7.73 9.38
C LEU A 20 -11.95 -7.61 9.01
N SER A 21 -12.76 -8.57 9.44
CA SER A 21 -14.19 -8.73 9.12
C SER A 21 -15.12 -7.78 9.87
N ILE A 22 -14.61 -7.05 10.87
CA ILE A 22 -15.40 -6.07 11.61
C ILE A 22 -15.80 -4.91 10.68
N LEU A 23 -17.03 -4.45 10.80
CA LEU A 23 -17.52 -3.27 10.07
C LEU A 23 -16.72 -2.03 10.44
N VAL A 24 -16.48 -1.16 9.45
CA VAL A 24 -15.77 0.09 9.67
C VAL A 24 -16.62 1.05 10.51
N THR A 25 -16.05 1.59 11.59
CA THR A 25 -16.73 2.52 12.50
C THR A 25 -16.46 3.99 12.13
N ASP A 26 -17.30 4.92 12.61
CA ASP A 26 -17.08 6.35 12.35
C ASP A 26 -15.81 6.86 13.04
N GLU A 27 -15.48 6.30 14.22
CA GLU A 27 -14.24 6.59 14.94
C GLU A 27 -13.02 6.15 14.13
N GLU A 28 -13.06 4.96 13.51
CA GLU A 28 -11.97 4.47 12.66
C GLU A 28 -11.79 5.37 11.43
N ILE A 29 -12.89 5.79 10.80
CA ILE A 29 -12.88 6.68 9.64
C ILE A 29 -12.30 8.04 10.02
N LYS A 30 -12.79 8.65 11.11
CA LYS A 30 -12.30 9.93 11.62
C LYS A 30 -10.81 9.83 11.94
N THR A 31 -10.39 8.79 12.65
CA THR A 31 -8.99 8.57 13.02
C THR A 31 -8.11 8.48 11.76
N ALA A 32 -8.52 7.70 10.77
CA ALA A 32 -7.79 7.54 9.51
C ALA A 32 -7.67 8.87 8.74
N LEU A 33 -8.73 9.69 8.72
CA LEU A 33 -8.73 11.01 8.07
C LEU A 33 -7.82 12.01 8.80
N PHE A 34 -7.87 12.05 10.13
CA PHE A 34 -7.08 12.99 10.94
C PHE A 34 -5.60 12.60 11.01
N ASP A 35 -5.27 11.33 10.78
CA ASP A 35 -3.88 10.86 10.59
C ASP A 35 -3.33 11.17 9.17
N MET A 36 -4.09 11.83 8.31
CA MET A 36 -3.58 12.33 7.03
C MET A 36 -2.88 13.67 7.20
N ALA A 37 -1.73 13.81 6.52
CA ALA A 37 -1.05 15.09 6.44
C ALA A 37 -1.97 16.14 5.76
N PRO A 38 -2.26 17.27 6.42
CA PRO A 38 -3.36 18.17 6.05
C PRO A 38 -3.16 18.83 4.68
N LEU A 39 -1.93 19.23 4.37
CA LEU A 39 -1.58 20.07 3.23
C LEU A 39 -0.77 19.31 2.15
N LYS A 40 -0.95 17.99 2.05
CA LYS A 40 -0.46 17.28 0.87
C LYS A 40 -1.20 17.76 -0.37
N ALA A 41 -0.49 17.85 -1.48
CA ALA A 41 -1.04 18.32 -2.74
C ALA A 41 -2.38 17.62 -3.07
N PRO A 42 -3.37 18.34 -3.61
CA PRO A 42 -4.71 17.82 -3.89
C PRO A 42 -4.76 17.14 -5.27
N ALA A 43 -5.70 16.22 -5.46
CA ALA A 43 -5.92 15.62 -6.78
C ALA A 43 -6.63 16.59 -7.73
N SER A 44 -7.16 16.09 -8.84
CA SER A 44 -7.90 16.89 -9.83
C SER A 44 -9.17 17.55 -9.27
N ASP A 45 -9.64 17.13 -8.10
CA ASP A 45 -10.77 17.70 -7.39
C ASP A 45 -10.40 18.95 -6.57
N GLY A 46 -9.11 19.25 -6.38
CA GLY A 46 -8.63 20.43 -5.67
C GLY A 46 -8.76 20.37 -4.14
N PHE A 47 -9.26 19.27 -3.57
CA PHE A 47 -9.48 19.18 -2.11
C PHE A 47 -8.27 18.62 -1.36
N HIS A 48 -7.87 19.35 -0.32
CA HIS A 48 -6.85 18.91 0.65
C HIS A 48 -7.49 18.10 1.77
N ALA A 49 -6.71 17.25 2.46
CA ALA A 49 -7.19 16.56 3.65
C ALA A 49 -7.64 17.54 4.74
N LEU A 50 -6.97 18.71 4.84
CA LEU A 50 -7.33 19.77 5.76
C LEU A 50 -8.78 20.24 5.62
N PHE A 51 -9.32 20.30 4.40
CA PHE A 51 -10.72 20.68 4.18
C PHE A 51 -11.65 19.72 4.93
N PHE A 52 -11.44 18.41 4.76
CA PHE A 52 -12.27 17.40 5.41
C PHE A 52 -12.09 17.37 6.93
N GLN A 53 -10.87 17.61 7.41
CA GLN A 53 -10.56 17.67 8.84
C GLN A 53 -11.22 18.89 9.50
N LYS A 54 -11.20 20.06 8.84
CA LYS A 54 -11.80 21.29 9.36
C LYS A 54 -13.32 21.29 9.27
N GLN A 55 -13.87 20.69 8.22
CA GLN A 55 -15.31 20.65 7.96
C GLN A 55 -15.99 19.38 8.50
N TRP A 56 -15.28 18.61 9.34
CA TRP A 56 -15.74 17.29 9.78
C TRP A 56 -17.12 17.31 10.44
N ASP A 57 -17.44 18.35 11.21
CA ASP A 57 -18.74 18.47 11.89
C ASP A 57 -19.91 18.61 10.91
N ILE A 58 -19.65 19.05 9.67
CA ILE A 58 -20.68 19.25 8.64
C ILE A 58 -20.70 18.08 7.64
N ILE A 59 -19.55 17.59 7.20
CA ILE A 59 -19.48 16.55 6.16
C ILE A 59 -19.19 15.14 6.70
N GLY A 60 -18.82 15.01 7.97
CA GLY A 60 -18.34 13.77 8.56
C GLY A 60 -19.34 12.63 8.44
N THR A 61 -20.63 12.90 8.68
CA THR A 61 -21.71 11.92 8.53
C THR A 61 -21.83 11.41 7.09
N VAL A 62 -21.74 12.31 6.11
CA VAL A 62 -21.84 11.95 4.68
C VAL A 62 -20.63 11.13 4.25
N VAL A 63 -19.43 11.56 4.63
CA VAL A 63 -18.18 10.84 4.36
C VAL A 63 -18.20 9.46 5.03
N GLY A 64 -18.64 9.38 6.29
CA GLY A 64 -18.73 8.14 7.06
C GLY A 64 -19.66 7.13 6.40
N ASN A 65 -20.87 7.55 6.05
CA ASN A 65 -21.84 6.72 5.34
C ASN A 65 -21.31 6.25 3.98
N TRP A 66 -20.64 7.12 3.25
CA TRP A 66 -20.03 6.77 1.97
C TRP A 66 -18.93 5.70 2.12
N VAL A 67 -18.01 5.87 3.08
CA VAL A 67 -16.96 4.89 3.36
C VAL A 67 -17.58 3.55 3.77
N LYS A 68 -18.54 3.54 4.70
CA LYS A 68 -19.22 2.31 5.13
C LYS A 68 -19.88 1.59 3.94
N LYS A 69 -20.51 2.33 3.02
CA LYS A 69 -21.09 1.75 1.80
C LYS A 69 -20.03 1.09 0.92
N VAL A 70 -18.85 1.68 0.78
CA VAL A 70 -17.73 1.09 0.03
C VAL A 70 -17.29 -0.23 0.69
N PHE A 71 -17.11 -0.25 2.01
CA PHE A 71 -16.73 -1.47 2.74
C PHE A 71 -17.83 -2.54 2.77
N ALA A 72 -19.09 -2.17 2.55
CA ALA A 72 -20.20 -3.09 2.35
C ALA A 72 -20.29 -3.66 0.90
N GLY A 73 -19.29 -3.38 0.04
CA GLY A 73 -19.24 -3.86 -1.34
C GLY A 73 -19.77 -2.86 -2.38
N GLY A 74 -20.04 -1.61 -1.98
CA GLY A 74 -20.34 -0.54 -2.93
C GLY A 74 -19.11 -0.10 -3.73
N ASN A 75 -19.33 0.30 -4.98
CA ASN A 75 -18.24 0.82 -5.83
C ASN A 75 -17.84 2.24 -5.42
N ILE A 76 -16.54 2.53 -5.49
CA ILE A 76 -15.99 3.90 -5.45
C ILE A 76 -16.33 4.57 -6.79
N ASP A 77 -16.88 5.78 -6.73
CA ASP A 77 -17.17 6.60 -7.91
C ASP A 77 -15.91 6.74 -8.79
N ALA A 78 -16.06 6.51 -10.10
CA ALA A 78 -14.98 6.62 -11.07
C ALA A 78 -14.26 7.98 -10.99
N LYS A 79 -14.97 9.07 -10.67
CA LYS A 79 -14.35 10.40 -10.48
C LYS A 79 -13.41 10.44 -9.29
N LEU A 80 -13.72 9.74 -8.20
CA LEU A 80 -12.87 9.66 -7.01
C LEU A 80 -11.67 8.74 -7.23
N ASN A 81 -11.80 7.77 -8.14
CA ASN A 81 -10.73 6.87 -8.56
C ASN A 81 -9.80 7.49 -9.63
N ASN A 82 -10.12 8.69 -10.13
CA ASN A 82 -9.21 9.39 -11.04
C ASN A 82 -7.92 9.77 -10.32
N THR A 83 -6.80 9.43 -10.95
CA THR A 83 -5.46 9.64 -10.41
C THR A 83 -4.67 10.53 -11.35
N LEU A 84 -4.16 11.65 -10.85
CA LEU A 84 -3.22 12.49 -11.58
C LEU A 84 -1.82 11.87 -11.51
N ILE A 85 -1.17 11.70 -12.66
CA ILE A 85 0.24 11.29 -12.71
C ILE A 85 1.08 12.55 -12.85
N ILE A 86 1.84 12.88 -11.80
CA ILE A 86 2.79 13.98 -11.78
C ILE A 86 4.18 13.43 -12.03
N LEU A 87 4.92 14.03 -12.95
CA LEU A 87 6.30 13.68 -13.24
C LEU A 87 7.24 14.60 -12.44
N ILE A 88 7.93 14.05 -11.45
CA ILE A 88 8.96 14.79 -10.69
C ILE A 88 10.32 14.54 -11.35
N PRO A 89 11.06 15.59 -11.75
CA PRO A 89 12.39 15.42 -12.32
C PRO A 89 13.37 14.84 -11.29
N LYS A 90 14.15 13.84 -11.68
CA LYS A 90 15.24 13.28 -10.85
C LYS A 90 16.55 14.04 -11.02
N ILE A 91 16.71 14.71 -12.15
CA ILE A 91 17.90 15.46 -12.53
C ILE A 91 17.51 16.86 -13.02
N GLN A 92 18.48 17.76 -13.09
CA GLN A 92 18.30 19.06 -13.72
C GLN A 92 18.13 18.88 -15.24
N ASN A 93 17.17 19.58 -15.84
CA ASN A 93 16.86 19.56 -17.27
C ASN A 93 16.64 18.15 -17.85
N PRO A 94 15.58 17.44 -17.42
CA PRO A 94 15.29 16.12 -17.95
C PRO A 94 14.85 16.18 -19.43
N GLU A 95 15.41 15.28 -20.23
CA GLU A 95 15.14 15.12 -21.67
C GLU A 95 14.40 13.79 -21.98
N ASP A 96 14.41 12.83 -21.05
CA ASP A 96 13.77 11.51 -21.22
C ASP A 96 12.85 11.13 -20.04
N PHE A 97 11.78 10.38 -20.33
CA PHE A 97 10.81 9.92 -19.32
C PHE A 97 11.44 9.08 -18.18
N CYS A 98 12.53 8.36 -18.43
CA CYS A 98 13.23 7.58 -17.40
C CYS A 98 13.87 8.48 -16.33
N GLN A 99 14.14 9.74 -16.66
CA GLN A 99 14.68 10.76 -15.78
C GLN A 99 13.61 11.40 -14.88
N PHE A 100 12.34 11.05 -15.06
CA PHE A 100 11.27 11.42 -14.15
C PHE A 100 10.92 10.29 -13.18
N LEU A 101 10.42 10.68 -12.02
CA LEU A 101 9.74 9.82 -11.07
C LEU A 101 8.23 10.09 -11.18
N PRO A 102 7.44 9.17 -11.74
CA PRO A 102 5.99 9.33 -11.75
C PRO A 102 5.45 9.17 -10.33
N ILE A 103 4.62 10.11 -9.91
CA ILE A 103 3.85 10.06 -8.66
C ILE A 103 2.38 10.06 -9.00
N SER A 104 1.68 9.07 -8.46
CA SER A 104 0.22 8.95 -8.56
C SER A 104 -0.46 9.71 -7.43
N GLN A 105 -1.31 10.65 -7.79
CA GLN A 105 -2.03 11.50 -6.86
C GLN A 105 -3.54 11.25 -6.96
N CYS A 106 -4.06 10.48 -6.02
CA CYS A 106 -5.48 10.16 -5.90
C CYS A 106 -6.22 11.19 -5.01
N THR A 107 -7.55 11.22 -5.11
CA THR A 107 -8.43 12.03 -4.25
C THR A 107 -8.26 11.68 -2.77
N VAL A 108 -8.59 12.62 -1.88
CA VAL A 108 -8.52 12.39 -0.42
C VAL A 108 -9.47 11.26 0.00
N LEU A 109 -10.68 11.21 -0.56
CA LEU A 109 -11.66 10.18 -0.24
C LEU A 109 -11.19 8.78 -0.67
N TYR A 110 -10.56 8.65 -1.84
CA TYR A 110 -9.93 7.38 -2.24
C TYR A 110 -8.80 7.00 -1.26
N LYS A 111 -7.93 7.96 -0.94
CA LYS A 111 -6.85 7.74 0.04
C LYS A 111 -7.39 7.36 1.42
N LEU A 112 -8.59 7.82 1.80
CA LEU A 112 -9.22 7.50 3.08
C LEU A 112 -9.57 6.02 3.18
N VAL A 113 -10.23 5.49 2.15
CA VAL A 113 -10.52 4.05 2.06
C VAL A 113 -9.22 3.24 2.13
N MET A 114 -8.22 3.62 1.33
CA MET A 114 -6.92 2.92 1.31
C MET A 114 -6.16 3.04 2.64
N LYS A 115 -6.27 4.18 3.34
CA LYS A 115 -5.64 4.40 4.65
C LYS A 115 -6.27 3.51 5.73
N ILE A 116 -7.60 3.37 5.75
CA ILE A 116 -8.29 2.45 6.67
C ILE A 116 -7.78 1.01 6.45
N ILE A 117 -7.70 0.58 5.19
CA ILE A 117 -7.19 -0.75 4.84
C ILE A 117 -5.73 -0.91 5.29
N ALA A 118 -4.87 0.07 5.00
CA ALA A 118 -3.47 0.05 5.41
C ALA A 118 -3.31 0.01 6.94
N ASN A 119 -4.14 0.75 7.68
CA ASN A 119 -4.13 0.75 9.15
C ASN A 119 -4.53 -0.61 9.73
N ARG A 120 -5.53 -1.27 9.15
CA ARG A 120 -5.90 -2.65 9.56
C ARG A 120 -4.77 -3.64 9.22
N PHE A 121 -4.23 -3.59 8.01
CA PHE A 121 -3.11 -4.45 7.62
C PHE A 121 -1.86 -4.23 8.47
N LYS A 122 -1.59 -2.99 8.90
CA LYS A 122 -0.45 -2.67 9.76
C LYS A 122 -0.44 -3.51 11.05
N GLN A 123 -1.60 -3.81 11.62
CA GLN A 123 -1.70 -4.64 12.83
C GLN A 123 -1.42 -6.11 12.56
N ILE A 124 -1.74 -6.56 11.34
CA ILE A 124 -1.75 -7.98 10.95
C ILE A 124 -0.42 -8.39 10.33
N PHE A 125 0.11 -7.56 9.43
CA PHE A 125 1.34 -7.85 8.70
C PHE A 125 2.57 -7.95 9.60
N LEU A 126 2.54 -7.35 10.80
CA LEU A 126 3.55 -7.57 11.82
C LEU A 126 3.67 -9.04 12.25
N LYS A 127 2.60 -9.85 12.09
CA LYS A 127 2.56 -11.26 12.45
C LYS A 127 2.91 -12.21 11.29
N ILE A 128 2.71 -11.77 10.04
CA ILE A 128 2.96 -12.60 8.84
C ILE A 128 4.37 -12.36 8.29
N ILE A 129 4.89 -11.13 8.44
CA ILE A 129 6.18 -10.75 7.87
C ILE A 129 7.33 -11.18 8.79
N THR A 130 8.42 -11.67 8.21
CA THR A 130 9.60 -12.10 8.97
C THR A 130 10.33 -10.94 9.66
N GLN A 131 11.15 -11.27 10.64
CA GLN A 131 11.84 -10.26 11.46
C GLN A 131 12.79 -9.40 10.61
N GLU A 132 13.40 -9.99 9.58
CA GLU A 132 14.42 -9.38 8.71
C GLU A 132 13.86 -8.37 7.72
N GLN A 133 12.55 -8.41 7.43
CA GLN A 133 11.90 -7.39 6.63
C GLN A 133 11.65 -6.16 7.50
N VAL A 134 12.44 -5.11 7.26
CA VAL A 134 12.44 -3.87 8.05
C VAL A 134 11.76 -2.72 7.32
N ARG A 135 11.83 -2.70 5.97
CA ARG A 135 11.30 -1.59 5.19
C ARG A 135 9.78 -1.59 5.20
N PHE A 136 9.19 -0.39 5.35
CA PHE A 136 7.74 -0.15 5.38
C PHE A 136 7.01 -0.79 6.57
N ILE A 137 7.71 -1.16 7.63
CA ILE A 137 7.13 -1.66 8.87
C ILE A 137 7.33 -0.63 9.97
N ALA A 138 6.24 -0.21 10.61
CA ALA A 138 6.33 0.73 11.72
C ALA A 138 7.11 0.13 12.89
N GLY A 139 8.00 0.93 13.49
CA GLY A 139 8.83 0.50 14.61
C GLY A 139 10.10 -0.26 14.23
N LYS A 140 10.34 -0.55 12.94
CA LYS A 140 11.60 -1.13 12.47
C LYS A 140 12.48 -0.06 11.81
N ASN A 141 13.79 -0.10 12.05
CA ASN A 141 14.73 0.87 11.51
C ASN A 141 15.70 0.20 10.52
N ILE A 142 15.92 0.83 9.36
CA ILE A 142 16.87 0.34 8.34
C ILE A 142 18.27 0.09 8.89
N ILE A 143 18.65 0.82 9.95
CA ILE A 143 19.93 0.64 10.65
C ILE A 143 20.10 -0.79 11.16
N ASP A 144 19.04 -1.45 11.64
CA ASP A 144 19.09 -2.82 12.15
C ASP A 144 19.55 -3.79 11.06
N ASN A 145 19.05 -3.63 9.84
CA ASN A 145 19.46 -4.45 8.69
C ASN A 145 20.90 -4.17 8.24
N ILE A 146 21.40 -2.94 8.42
CA ILE A 146 22.80 -2.60 8.14
C ILE A 146 23.70 -3.36 9.11
N ILE A 147 23.36 -3.38 10.41
CA ILE A 147 24.11 -4.10 11.44
C ILE A 147 24.10 -5.61 11.15
N ILE A 148 22.94 -6.19 10.87
CA ILE A 148 22.83 -7.61 10.52
C ILE A 148 23.69 -7.94 9.30
N ALA A 149 23.65 -7.11 8.25
CA ALA A 149 24.47 -7.33 7.06
C ALA A 149 25.98 -7.23 7.37
N GLN A 150 26.39 -6.30 8.22
CA GLN A 150 27.79 -6.17 8.66
C GLN A 150 28.25 -7.39 9.44
N GLU A 151 27.42 -7.91 10.35
CA GLU A 151 27.72 -9.11 11.15
C GLU A 151 27.83 -10.36 10.27
N VAL A 152 26.92 -10.52 9.30
CA VAL A 152 26.99 -11.60 8.31
C VAL A 152 28.30 -11.53 7.51
N ILE A 153 28.67 -10.35 7.00
CA ILE A 153 29.93 -10.16 6.26
C ILE A 153 31.15 -10.43 7.15
N HIS A 154 31.13 -9.99 8.40
CA HIS A 154 32.20 -10.24 9.36
C HIS A 154 32.37 -11.74 9.62
N SER A 155 31.27 -12.44 9.92
CA SER A 155 31.24 -13.89 10.12
C SER A 155 31.76 -14.66 8.90
N MET A 156 31.41 -14.23 7.69
CA MET A 156 31.92 -14.81 6.45
C MET A 156 33.45 -14.66 6.33
N LYS A 157 34.01 -13.50 6.71
CA LYS A 157 35.46 -13.24 6.66
C LYS A 157 36.24 -14.01 7.72
N SER A 158 35.67 -14.18 8.91
CA SER A 158 36.31 -14.84 10.05
C SER A 158 36.26 -16.38 9.97
N SER A 159 35.46 -16.94 9.06
CA SER A 159 35.30 -18.38 8.89
C SER A 159 36.46 -19.00 8.09
N LYS A 160 37.24 -19.88 8.74
CA LYS A 160 38.39 -20.57 8.11
C LYS A 160 38.02 -21.88 7.38
N SER A 161 36.84 -22.45 7.64
CA SER A 161 36.47 -23.81 7.20
C SER A 161 35.32 -23.87 6.20
N ARG A 162 34.54 -22.79 6.03
CA ARG A 162 33.37 -22.75 5.13
C ARG A 162 33.61 -21.77 3.99
N LYS A 163 33.23 -22.16 2.77
CA LYS A 163 33.16 -21.25 1.62
C LYS A 163 31.81 -20.55 1.65
N TRP A 164 31.80 -19.24 1.78
CA TRP A 164 30.59 -18.42 1.82
C TRP A 164 30.40 -17.65 0.52
N MET A 165 29.14 -17.36 0.16
CA MET A 165 28.78 -16.51 -0.97
C MET A 165 27.63 -15.58 -0.53
N ALA A 166 27.75 -14.29 -0.85
CA ALA A 166 26.67 -13.32 -0.66
C ALA A 166 26.03 -12.99 -2.00
N ILE A 167 24.70 -12.95 -2.04
CA ILE A 167 23.92 -12.62 -3.25
C ILE A 167 23.07 -11.41 -2.94
N LYS A 168 23.23 -10.35 -3.74
CA LYS A 168 22.38 -9.15 -3.70
C LYS A 168 21.43 -9.17 -4.88
N ILE A 169 20.13 -9.16 -4.58
CA ILE A 169 19.07 -9.14 -5.59
C ILE A 169 18.35 -7.79 -5.47
N ASP A 170 18.19 -7.10 -6.60
CA ASP A 170 17.42 -5.86 -6.69
C ASP A 170 16.35 -5.98 -7.79
N LEU A 171 15.16 -5.47 -7.51
CA LEU A 171 14.02 -5.54 -8.43
C LEU A 171 13.82 -4.21 -9.13
N LYS A 172 14.07 -4.19 -10.44
CA LYS A 172 13.83 -3.00 -11.27
C LYS A 172 12.33 -2.67 -11.29
N LYS A 173 11.99 -1.45 -10.85
CA LYS A 173 10.61 -0.91 -10.92
C LYS A 173 9.58 -1.88 -10.33
N ALA A 174 9.81 -2.37 -9.11
CA ALA A 174 8.99 -3.42 -8.50
C ALA A 174 7.48 -3.12 -8.55
N TYR A 175 7.04 -1.91 -8.21
CA TYR A 175 5.62 -1.53 -8.25
C TYR A 175 5.01 -1.58 -9.67
N ASP A 176 5.79 -1.35 -10.71
CA ASP A 176 5.31 -1.36 -12.10
C ASP A 176 5.22 -2.80 -12.67
N HIS A 177 5.91 -3.76 -12.04
CA HIS A 177 6.05 -5.14 -12.55
C HIS A 177 5.30 -6.19 -11.72
N VAL A 178 4.74 -5.82 -10.56
CA VAL A 178 3.95 -6.75 -9.75
C VAL A 178 2.64 -7.06 -10.47
N GLN A 179 2.35 -8.35 -10.66
CA GLN A 179 1.10 -8.80 -11.27
C GLN A 179 -0.03 -8.79 -10.25
N TRP A 180 -1.19 -8.25 -10.63
CA TRP A 180 -2.40 -8.21 -9.78
C TRP A 180 -2.85 -9.60 -9.35
N ASP A 181 -2.84 -10.58 -10.26
CA ASP A 181 -3.18 -11.97 -9.96
C ASP A 181 -2.28 -12.56 -8.88
N PHE A 182 -0.99 -12.19 -8.86
CA PHE A 182 -0.06 -12.65 -7.83
C PHE A 182 -0.39 -12.05 -6.47
N ILE A 183 -0.80 -10.78 -6.41
CA ILE A 183 -1.25 -10.14 -5.17
C ILE A 183 -2.50 -10.84 -4.64
N ASP A 184 -3.52 -11.05 -5.49
CA ASP A 184 -4.77 -11.69 -5.09
C ASP A 184 -4.54 -13.11 -4.57
N VAL A 185 -3.79 -13.93 -5.30
CA VAL A 185 -3.44 -15.29 -4.87
C VAL A 185 -2.61 -15.29 -3.56
N SER A 186 -1.75 -14.29 -3.35
CA SER A 186 -0.99 -14.15 -2.09
C SER A 186 -1.89 -13.79 -0.91
N LEU A 187 -2.84 -12.88 -1.09
CA LEU A 187 -3.81 -12.50 -0.05
C LEU A 187 -4.77 -13.66 0.26
N GLN A 188 -5.20 -14.42 -0.75
CA GLN A 188 -5.97 -15.64 -0.57
C GLN A 188 -5.19 -16.68 0.25
N ALA A 189 -3.91 -16.88 -0.05
CA ALA A 189 -3.06 -17.81 0.70
C ALA A 189 -2.88 -17.38 2.17
N ALA A 190 -2.83 -16.07 2.45
CA ALA A 190 -2.81 -15.53 3.81
C ALA A 190 -4.16 -15.66 4.54
N GLY A 191 -5.24 -16.02 3.83
CA GLY A 191 -6.59 -16.16 4.36
C GLY A 191 -7.41 -14.87 4.40
N ILE A 192 -6.92 -13.78 3.79
CA ILE A 192 -7.61 -12.48 3.81
C ILE A 192 -9.00 -12.63 3.18
N PRO A 193 -10.08 -12.15 3.83
CA PRO A 193 -11.44 -12.34 3.32
C PRO A 193 -11.72 -11.69 1.96
N ASP A 194 -12.60 -12.32 1.16
CA ASP A 194 -12.95 -11.88 -0.19
C ASP A 194 -13.51 -10.46 -0.23
N TYR A 195 -14.39 -10.09 0.70
CA TYR A 195 -14.97 -8.74 0.72
C TYR A 195 -13.87 -7.67 0.88
N PHE A 196 -12.84 -7.94 1.68
CA PHE A 196 -11.74 -7.01 1.92
C PHE A 196 -10.84 -6.87 0.69
N ARG A 197 -10.61 -8.00 -0.02
CA ARG A 197 -9.94 -7.98 -1.32
C ARG A 197 -10.78 -7.24 -2.37
N ASN A 198 -12.10 -7.39 -2.39
CA ASN A 198 -12.95 -6.67 -3.35
C ASN A 198 -12.89 -5.14 -3.18
N VAL A 199 -12.80 -4.65 -1.94
CA VAL A 199 -12.65 -3.22 -1.65
C VAL A 199 -11.32 -2.67 -2.18
N LEU A 200 -10.22 -3.38 -1.92
CA LEU A 200 -8.89 -2.99 -2.39
C LEU A 200 -8.81 -2.89 -3.94
N TRP A 201 -9.62 -3.68 -4.66
CA TRP A 201 -9.63 -3.75 -6.13
C TRP A 201 -10.72 -2.83 -6.71
N ASN A 202 -11.54 -2.19 -5.86
CA ASN A 202 -12.74 -1.48 -6.26
C ASN A 202 -13.59 -2.28 -7.26
N GLY A 203 -13.72 -3.59 -7.02
CA GLY A 203 -14.41 -4.54 -7.89
C GLY A 203 -13.61 -5.09 -9.07
N VAL A 204 -12.80 -4.30 -9.78
CA VAL A 204 -12.00 -4.76 -10.96
C VAL A 204 -10.72 -3.93 -11.15
N PRO A 205 -9.55 -4.54 -11.45
CA PRO A 205 -8.35 -3.81 -11.86
C PRO A 205 -8.64 -2.89 -13.03
N THR A 206 -8.20 -1.63 -12.94
CA THR A 206 -8.38 -0.68 -14.04
C THR A 206 -7.60 -1.14 -15.28
N PRO A 207 -8.11 -0.84 -16.49
CA PRO A 207 -7.40 -1.15 -17.72
C PRO A 207 -6.01 -0.49 -17.70
N LYS A 208 -5.02 -1.14 -18.33
CA LYS A 208 -3.66 -0.60 -18.43
C LYS A 208 -3.73 0.85 -18.90
N PHE A 209 -3.12 1.74 -18.13
CA PHE A 209 -3.01 3.15 -18.47
C PHE A 209 -2.44 3.31 -19.88
N LYS A 210 -3.21 3.94 -20.77
CA LYS A 210 -2.73 4.39 -22.07
C LYS A 210 -2.64 5.92 -21.99
N PRO A 211 -1.45 6.52 -22.08
CA PRO A 211 -1.34 7.97 -22.08
C PRO A 211 -2.09 8.53 -23.30
N VAL A 212 -3.12 9.35 -23.06
CA VAL A 212 -3.99 9.88 -24.13
C VAL A 212 -3.55 11.28 -24.55
N ARG A 213 -2.91 12.05 -23.64
CA ARG A 213 -2.25 13.33 -23.90
C ARG A 213 -1.07 13.53 -22.95
N GLY A 214 0.04 14.00 -23.49
CA GLY A 214 1.24 14.44 -22.78
C GLY A 214 1.95 15.47 -23.65
N ILE A 215 2.36 16.57 -23.05
CA ILE A 215 3.17 17.60 -23.71
C ILE A 215 4.58 17.01 -23.91
N ARG A 216 5.10 17.14 -25.13
CA ARG A 216 6.54 16.99 -25.41
C ARG A 216 7.31 18.07 -24.66
#